data_AF-A0A7L9AZP2-F1
#
_entry.id   AF-A0A7L9AZP2-F1
#
_cell.length_a   1.000
_cell.length_b   1.000
_cell.length_c   1.000
_cell.angle_alpha   90.00
_cell.angle_beta   90.00
_cell.angle_gamma   90.00
#
_symmetry.space_group_name_H-M   'P 1'
#
loop_
_entity.id
_entity.type
_entity.pdbx_description
1 polymer ?
#
loop_
_entity_poly.entity_id
_entity_poly.type
_entity_poly.pdbx_seq_one_letter_code
_entity_poly.pdbx_strand_id
1 'polypeptide(L)'
;GEYATLYALAKMNGRPAFIPAQMHSTLAPIFRITLPVLHSATASRIPWQNYHLNDWMEEEYRHIPGEYVRFTGYPCSWTFYHHLRQEILQEFTLHNHVREEAQKF
;
A
#
# COMPACT_ATOMS: atom_id res chain seq x y z
N GLY A 1 8.11 -0.36 1.51
CA GLY A 1 7.63 1.02 1.76
C GLY A 1 6.42 1.34 0.91
N GLU A 2 6.59 1.32 -0.41
CA GLU A 2 5.59 1.79 -1.39
C GLU A 2 4.19 1.18 -1.26
N TYR A 3 4.09 -0.13 -1.04
CA TYR A 3 2.79 -0.80 -0.85
C TYR A 3 2.06 -0.36 0.43
N ALA A 4 2.80 -0.19 1.52
CA ALA A 4 2.26 0.25 2.80
C ALA A 4 1.75 1.69 2.70
N THR A 5 2.50 2.55 2.01
CA THR A 5 2.10 3.92 1.67
C THR A 5 0.82 3.93 0.83
N LEU A 6 0.74 3.11 -0.22
CA LEU A 6 -0.46 3.04 -1.08
C LEU A 6 -1.70 2.63 -0.29
N TYR A 7 -1.60 1.56 0.52
CA TYR A 7 -2.70 1.08 1.33
C TYR A 7 -3.23 2.16 2.27
N ALA A 8 -2.32 2.81 2.99
CA ALA A 8 -2.71 3.78 3.99
C ALA A 8 -3.28 5.07 3.36
N LEU A 9 -2.72 5.54 2.24
CA LEU A 9 -3.30 6.65 1.49
C LEU A 9 -4.70 6.33 0.97
N ALA A 10 -4.92 5.13 0.42
CA ALA A 10 -6.24 4.71 -0.03
C ALA A 10 -7.25 4.68 1.13
N LYS A 11 -6.87 4.11 2.28
CA LYS A 11 -7.69 4.09 3.51
C LYS A 11 -8.03 5.49 3.99
N MET A 12 -7.05 6.39 4.11
CA MET A 12 -7.29 7.77 4.56
C MET A 12 -8.26 8.52 3.64
N ASN A 13 -8.22 8.24 2.34
CA ASN A 13 -9.12 8.83 1.36
C ASN A 13 -10.49 8.12 1.27
N GLY A 14 -10.77 7.14 2.13
CA GLY A 14 -12.01 6.36 2.13
C GLY A 14 -12.18 5.48 0.89
N ARG A 15 -11.08 5.11 0.23
CA ARG A 15 -11.08 4.36 -1.03
C ARG A 15 -10.59 2.92 -0.84
N PRO A 16 -11.12 1.96 -1.62
CA PRO A 16 -10.58 0.61 -1.63
C PRO A 16 -9.17 0.59 -2.23
N ALA A 17 -8.26 -0.10 -1.56
CA ALA A 17 -6.93 -0.39 -2.08
C ALA A 17 -6.93 -1.75 -2.80
N PHE A 18 -6.13 -1.87 -3.86
CA PHE A 18 -5.91 -3.12 -4.56
C PHE A 18 -4.42 -3.40 -4.66
N ILE A 19 -4.03 -4.66 -4.50
CA ILE A 19 -2.65 -5.09 -4.65
C ILE A 19 -2.43 -5.72 -6.04
N PRO A 20 -1.41 -5.31 -6.81
CA PRO A 20 -1.07 -5.97 -8.05
C PRO A 20 -0.73 -7.45 -7.83
N ALA A 21 -1.16 -8.34 -8.73
CA ALA A 21 -0.95 -9.78 -8.59
C ALA A 21 0.52 -10.19 -8.37
N GLN A 22 1.46 -9.54 -9.05
CA GLN A 22 2.90 -9.79 -8.87
C GLN A 22 3.36 -9.45 -7.45
N MET A 23 2.95 -8.28 -6.93
CA MET A 23 3.31 -7.86 -5.58
C MET A 23 2.66 -8.75 -4.52
N HIS A 24 1.41 -9.16 -4.74
CA HIS A 24 0.73 -10.13 -3.88
C HIS A 24 1.50 -11.45 -3.78
N SER A 25 1.96 -12.01 -4.92
CA SER A 25 2.73 -13.26 -4.89
C SER A 25 4.03 -13.17 -4.08
N THR A 26 4.67 -11.99 -4.04
CA THR A 26 5.88 -11.77 -3.25
C THR A 26 5.59 -11.60 -1.77
N LEU A 27 4.51 -10.91 -1.41
CA LEU A 27 4.26 -10.49 -0.03
C LEU A 27 3.33 -11.45 0.74
N ALA A 28 2.43 -12.16 0.08
CA ALA A 28 1.45 -13.05 0.73
C ALA A 28 2.06 -14.20 1.57
N PRO A 29 3.24 -14.76 1.23
CA PRO A 29 3.90 -15.73 2.11
C PRO A 29 4.37 -15.13 3.44
N ILE A 30 4.66 -13.83 3.48
CA ILE A 30 5.26 -13.15 4.64
C ILE A 30 4.18 -12.46 5.49
N PHE A 31 3.21 -11.83 4.84
CA PHE A 31 2.19 -11.01 5.47
C PHE A 31 0.78 -11.58 5.24
N ARG A 32 -0.10 -11.39 6.23
CA ARG A 32 -1.54 -11.66 6.06
C ARG A 32 -2.19 -10.54 5.27
N ILE A 33 -2.11 -10.61 3.95
CA ILE A 33 -2.72 -9.63 3.04
C ILE A 33 -4.21 -9.93 2.87
N THR A 34 -5.05 -8.95 3.17
CA THR A 34 -6.52 -9.06 3.00
C THR A 34 -7.04 -8.34 1.76
N LEU A 35 -6.17 -7.57 1.08
CA LEU A 35 -6.58 -6.76 -0.07
C LEU A 35 -6.97 -7.61 -1.28
N PRO A 36 -7.98 -7.17 -2.05
CA PRO A 36 -8.30 -7.77 -3.33
C PRO A 36 -7.14 -7.60 -4.33
N VAL A 37 -6.89 -8.66 -5.11
CA VAL A 37 -5.85 -8.69 -6.13
C VAL A 37 -6.35 -8.03 -7.42
N LEU A 38 -5.57 -7.09 -7.94
CA LEU A 38 -5.77 -6.50 -9.26
C LEU A 38 -4.90 -7.23 -10.30
N HIS A 39 -5.56 -7.97 -11.20
CA HIS A 39 -4.90 -8.64 -12.31
C HIS A 39 -4.44 -7.65 -13.38
N SER A 40 -3.31 -7.94 -14.02
CA SER A 40 -2.67 -7.08 -15.04
C SER A 40 -3.61 -6.77 -16.22
N ALA A 41 -4.40 -7.74 -16.67
CA ALA A 41 -5.37 -7.56 -17.76
C ALA A 41 -6.50 -6.58 -17.41
N THR A 42 -6.88 -6.48 -16.13
CA THR A 42 -7.84 -5.50 -15.65
C THR A 42 -7.16 -4.15 -15.46
N ALA A 43 -5.98 -4.15 -14.84
CA ALA A 43 -5.19 -2.94 -14.62
C ALA A 43 -4.89 -2.20 -15.93
N SER A 44 -4.60 -2.88 -17.03
CA SER A 44 -4.29 -2.25 -18.32
C SER A 44 -5.47 -1.54 -18.98
N ARG A 45 -6.72 -1.84 -18.56
CA ARG A 45 -7.94 -1.24 -19.11
C ARG A 45 -8.43 -0.04 -18.31
N ILE A 46 -7.86 0.19 -17.13
CA ILE A 46 -8.25 1.31 -16.26
C ILE A 46 -7.57 2.59 -16.78
N PRO A 47 -8.33 3.68 -16.98
CA PRO A 47 -7.77 4.98 -17.39
C PRO A 47 -7.11 5.66 -16.19
N TRP A 48 -5.91 5.18 -15.83
CA TRP A 48 -5.18 5.67 -14.67
C TRP A 48 -4.85 7.15 -14.78
N GLN A 49 -5.16 7.89 -13.72
CA GLN A 49 -4.67 9.23 -13.49
C GLN A 49 -3.41 9.13 -12.64
N ASN A 50 -2.27 9.50 -13.20
CA ASN A 50 -1.03 9.53 -12.43
C ASN A 50 -1.09 10.66 -11.42
N TYR A 51 -0.83 10.34 -10.16
CA TYR A 51 -0.75 11.32 -9.09
C TYR A 51 0.63 11.20 -8.44
N HIS A 52 1.40 12.28 -8.51
CA HIS A 52 2.77 12.31 -8.01
C HIS A 52 2.77 12.47 -6.49
N LEU A 53 3.52 11.61 -5.80
CA LEU A 53 3.82 11.75 -4.39
C LEU A 53 5.22 12.32 -4.23
N ASN A 54 5.34 13.35 -3.41
CA ASN A 54 6.63 13.88 -2.99
C ASN A 54 7.31 12.91 -2.00
N ASP A 55 8.58 13.17 -1.73
CA ASP A 55 9.37 12.42 -0.76
C ASP A 55 8.94 12.68 0.70
N TRP A 56 8.13 13.71 0.97
CA TRP A 56 7.48 13.95 2.27
C TRP A 56 5.95 13.79 2.21
N MET A 57 5.33 13.55 3.37
CA MET A 57 3.88 13.49 3.50
C MET A 57 3.27 14.89 3.51
N GLU A 58 2.25 15.14 2.70
CA GLU A 58 1.54 16.42 2.65
C GLU A 58 0.08 16.30 3.09
N GLU A 59 -0.46 17.43 3.57
CA GLU A 59 -1.86 17.54 3.98
C GLU A 59 -2.82 17.25 2.81
N GLU A 60 -2.46 17.66 1.60
CA GLU A 60 -3.24 17.42 0.38
C GLU A 60 -3.47 15.94 0.09
N TYR A 61 -2.58 15.05 0.52
CA TYR A 61 -2.73 13.61 0.32
C TYR A 61 -3.86 12.98 1.16
N ARG A 62 -4.46 13.74 2.08
CA ARG A 62 -5.72 13.35 2.74
C ARG A 62 -6.94 13.48 1.83
N HIS A 63 -6.83 14.21 0.72
CA HIS A 63 -7.94 14.48 -0.20
C HIS A 63 -7.49 14.39 -1.67
N ILE A 64 -7.13 13.19 -2.11
CA ILE A 64 -6.66 12.91 -3.47
C ILE A 64 -7.86 12.91 -4.44
N PRO A 65 -7.88 13.83 -5.43
CA PRO A 65 -8.92 13.87 -6.45
C PRO A 65 -8.75 12.74 -7.48
N GLY A 66 -9.83 12.41 -8.16
CA GLY A 66 -9.85 11.38 -9.22
C GLY A 66 -10.40 10.03 -8.74
N GLU A 67 -10.97 9.26 -9.67
CA GLU A 67 -11.59 7.95 -9.37
C GLU A 67 -10.61 6.79 -9.47
N TYR A 68 -9.72 6.84 -10.46
CA TYR A 68 -8.76 5.78 -10.76
C TYR A 68 -7.33 6.33 -10.72
N VAL A 69 -6.79 6.44 -9.52
CA VAL A 69 -5.50 7.09 -9.29
C VAL A 69 -4.37 6.05 -9.22
N ARG A 70 -3.27 6.32 -9.91
CA ARG A 70 -2.01 5.58 -9.81
C ARG A 70 -0.94 6.49 -9.23
N PHE A 71 -0.42 6.13 -8.06
CA PHE A 71 0.66 6.89 -7.44
C PHE A 71 1.99 6.70 -8.18
N THR A 72 2.73 7.78 -8.33
CA THR A 72 4.07 7.81 -8.91
C THR A 72 5.02 8.59 -8.00
N GLY A 73 6.33 8.46 -8.20
CA GLY A 73 7.35 9.09 -7.34
C GLY A 73 8.03 8.10 -6.40
N TYR A 74 8.91 8.61 -5.55
CA TYR A 74 9.72 7.82 -4.61
C TYR A 74 9.48 8.33 -3.18
N PRO A 75 8.28 8.11 -2.61
CA PRO A 75 7.95 8.64 -1.29
C PRO A 75 8.89 8.08 -0.22
N CYS A 76 9.40 8.95 0.67
CA CYS A 76 10.24 8.50 1.78
C CYS A 76 9.35 7.78 2.80
N SER A 77 9.55 6.47 2.93
CA SER A 77 8.74 5.64 3.81
C SER A 77 8.73 6.10 5.28
N TRP A 78 9.75 6.82 5.76
CA TRP A 78 9.83 7.33 7.13
C TRP A 78 8.77 8.40 7.42
N THR A 79 8.65 9.42 6.58
CA THR A 79 7.71 10.55 6.78
C THR A 79 6.26 10.08 6.66
N PHE A 80 5.99 9.16 5.74
CA PHE A 80 4.68 8.51 5.61
C PHE A 80 4.39 7.56 6.77
N TYR A 81 5.36 6.75 7.20
CA TYR A 81 5.19 5.78 8.29
C TYR A 81 4.74 6.45 9.58
N HIS A 82 5.31 7.59 9.96
CA HIS A 82 4.89 8.28 11.19
C HIS A 82 3.42 8.73 11.18
N HIS A 83 2.90 9.10 10.01
CA HIS A 83 1.51 9.55 9.87
C HIS A 83 0.53 8.40 9.66
N LEU A 84 1.01 7.30 9.07
CA LEU A 84 0.19 6.18 8.58
C LEU A 84 0.43 4.88 9.37
N ARG A 85 1.13 4.97 10.51
CA ARG A 85 1.65 3.82 11.25
C ARG A 85 0.54 2.86 11.66
N GLN A 86 -0.59 3.39 12.13
CA GLN A 86 -1.67 2.57 12.67
C GLN A 86 -2.33 1.73 11.57
N GLU A 87 -2.58 2.35 10.42
CA GLU A 87 -3.16 1.73 9.24
C GLU A 87 -2.23 0.67 8.67
N ILE A 88 -0.94 0.99 8.55
CA ILE A 88 0.08 0.04 8.07
C ILE A 88 0.21 -1.15 9.01
N LEU A 89 0.21 -0.94 10.33
CA LEU A 89 0.38 -2.04 11.29
C LEU A 89 -0.81 -3.02 11.30
N GLN A 90 -2.03 -2.57 11.00
CA GLN A 90 -3.19 -3.45 10.90
C GLN A 90 -3.04 -4.46 9.75
N GLU A 91 -2.55 -3.99 8.60
CA GLU A 91 -2.56 -4.80 7.38
C GLU A 91 -1.28 -5.61 7.16
N PHE A 92 -0.16 -5.18 7.76
CA PHE A 92 1.14 -5.86 7.65
C PHE A 92 1.46 -6.68 8.89
N THR A 93 0.48 -7.44 9.37
CA THR A 93 0.74 -8.42 10.41
C THR A 93 1.42 -9.64 9.79
N LEU A 94 2.61 -9.98 10.30
CA LEU A 94 3.33 -11.19 9.92
C LEU A 94 2.51 -12.44 10.25
N HIS A 95 2.66 -13.49 9.44
CA HIS A 95 2.15 -14.81 9.82
C HIS A 95 2.83 -15.31 11.10
N ASN A 96 2.08 -16.07 11.91
CA ASN A 96 2.58 -16.58 13.19
C ASN A 96 3.86 -17.41 13.03
N HIS A 97 3.92 -18.28 12.02
CA HIS A 97 5.09 -19.12 11.77
C HIS A 97 6.35 -18.30 11.44
N VAL A 98 6.22 -17.21 10.67
CA VAL A 98 7.34 -16.29 10.35
C VAL A 98 7.83 -15.58 11.61
N ARG A 99 6.92 -15.19 12.51
CA ARG A 99 7.28 -14.56 13.78
C ARG A 99 8.05 -15.51 14.69
N GLU A 100 7.61 -16.76 14.77
CA GLU A 100 8.24 -17.80 15.58
C GLU A 100 9.63 -18.16 15.06
N GLU A 101 9.83 -18.21 13.74
CA GLU A 101 11.15 -18.41 13.14
C GLU A 101 12.09 -17.23 13.40
N ALA A 102 11.60 -15.99 13.29
CA ALA A 102 12.41 -14.80 13.53
C ALA A 102 12.82 -14.62 15.01
N GLN A 103 12.02 -15.12 15.96
CA GLN A 103 12.32 -15.05 17.40
C GLN A 103 13.26 -16.17 17.89
N LYS A 104 13.58 -17.15 17.04
CA LYS A 104 14.52 -18.24 17.36
C LYS A 104 15.99 -17.87 17.12
N PHE A 105 16.28 -16.65 16.66
CA PHE A 105 17.61 -16.12 16.42
C PHE A 105 17.94 -14.95 17.34
#